data_AF-X1VSH5-F1
#
_entry.id   AF-X1VSH5-F1
#
_cell.length_a   1.000
_cell.length_b   1.000
_cell.length_c   1.000
_cell.angle_alpha   90.00
_cell.angle_beta   90.00
_cell.angle_gamma   90.00
#
_symmetry.space_group_name_H-M   'P 1'
#
loop_
_entity.id
_entity.type
_entity.pdbx_description
1 polymer ?
#
loop_
_entity_poly.entity_id
_entity_poly.type
_entity_poly.pdbx_seq_one_letter_code
_entity_poly.pdbx_strand_id
1 'polypeptide(L)'
;NLNNLEDDWEKLIELLGADNYSDGETLGGFTTYFPKYIGPDFGTIFEINRFNIWGIKPVEIYTGGNRDIVFSKNPPLYDCDSLDDVRNYDYPKLEWFDFSTYKNNSEQIVYNSEDEQDEIKLVDFERSDKYFLNTSCMNSIFMTSIFMRGMDKMLMDLISNKKYAETLINNIGEFMLEFCRKNLESIGKYIDLYGIWDD
;
A
#
# COMPACT_ATOMS: atom_id res chain seq x y z
N ASN A 1 20.28 4.56 36.07
CA ASN A 1 18.98 3.99 36.51
C ASN A 1 18.25 3.23 35.40
N LEU A 2 18.99 2.72 34.40
CA LEU A 2 18.50 1.75 33.42
C LEU A 2 19.51 0.61 33.46
N ASN A 3 19.03 -0.63 33.59
CA ASN A 3 19.87 -1.81 33.66
C ASN A 3 20.10 -2.38 32.25
N ASN A 4 19.02 -2.63 31.50
CA ASN A 4 19.05 -3.05 30.09
C ASN A 4 18.13 -2.12 29.28
N LEU A 5 18.62 -1.58 28.17
CA LEU A 5 17.87 -0.65 27.33
C LEU A 5 16.65 -1.31 26.65
N GLU A 6 16.74 -2.58 26.28
CA GLU A 6 15.62 -3.33 25.67
C GLU A 6 14.51 -3.58 26.70
N ASP A 7 14.87 -3.88 27.95
CA ASP A 7 13.90 -4.21 29.01
C ASP A 7 13.35 -2.96 29.74
N ASP A 8 14.08 -1.84 29.71
CA ASP A 8 13.72 -0.60 30.42
C ASP A 8 13.31 0.55 29.48
N TRP A 9 12.82 0.22 28.27
CA TRP A 9 12.52 1.19 27.21
C TRP A 9 11.51 2.27 27.64
N GLU A 10 10.44 1.90 28.35
CA GLU A 10 9.45 2.85 28.86
C GLU A 10 10.07 3.91 29.77
N LYS A 11 11.01 3.48 30.62
CA LYS A 11 11.71 4.37 31.55
C LYS A 11 12.74 5.25 30.87
N LEU A 12 13.34 4.77 29.78
CA LEU A 12 14.20 5.60 28.94
C LEU A 12 13.41 6.75 28.31
N ILE A 13 12.25 6.48 27.72
CA ILE A 13 11.39 7.50 27.09
C ILE A 13 10.91 8.54 28.12
N GLU A 14 10.50 8.10 29.31
CA GLU A 14 10.16 9.00 30.42
C GLU A 14 11.33 9.93 30.80
N LEU A 15 12.54 9.38 30.94
CA LEU A 15 13.74 10.15 31.28
C LEU A 15 14.17 11.12 30.17
N LEU A 16 13.84 10.83 28.91
CA LEU A 16 14.10 11.72 27.78
C LEU A 16 13.08 12.86 27.68
N GLY A 17 11.97 12.82 28.42
CA GLY A 17 10.93 13.84 28.38
C GLY A 17 10.20 13.88 27.03
N ALA A 18 10.08 12.74 26.35
CA ALA A 18 9.32 12.64 25.11
C ALA A 18 7.82 12.47 25.43
N ASP A 19 6.99 13.39 24.95
CA ASP A 19 5.55 13.41 25.21
C ASP A 19 4.76 12.43 24.31
N ASN A 20 5.43 11.80 23.36
CA ASN A 20 4.80 10.96 22.34
C ASN A 20 5.72 9.83 21.88
N TYR A 21 5.15 8.64 21.71
CA TYR A 21 5.81 7.49 21.12
C TYR A 21 4.85 6.80 20.14
N SER A 22 5.30 6.55 18.92
CA SER A 22 4.70 5.55 18.03
C SER A 22 5.51 4.28 18.24
N ASP A 23 4.85 3.16 18.54
CA ASP A 23 5.47 1.83 18.50
C ASP A 23 5.56 1.34 17.05
N GLY A 24 6.23 2.11 16.20
CA GLY A 24 6.85 1.54 15.02
C GLY A 24 7.88 0.42 15.33
N GLU A 25 7.86 -0.14 16.55
CA GLU A 25 8.77 -0.94 17.39
C GLU A 25 10.28 -0.73 17.25
N THR A 26 10.67 0.08 16.28
CA THR A 26 12.02 0.49 15.97
C THR A 26 11.88 1.90 15.37
N LEU A 27 12.84 2.80 15.63
CA LEU A 27 12.97 4.04 14.86
C LEU A 27 13.18 3.66 13.37
N GLY A 28 12.11 3.38 12.62
CA GLY A 28 12.22 2.89 11.24
C GLY A 28 11.02 2.19 10.58
N GLY A 29 9.80 2.13 11.13
CA GLY A 29 8.69 1.53 10.37
C GLY A 29 7.29 1.77 10.94
N PHE A 30 6.28 1.85 10.07
CA PHE A 30 4.89 2.10 10.44
C PHE A 30 4.06 0.81 10.33
N THR A 31 3.45 0.38 11.44
CA THR A 31 2.42 -0.67 11.43
C THR A 31 1.15 -0.11 10.81
N THR A 32 0.74 -0.64 9.65
CA THR A 32 -0.38 -0.13 8.87
C THR A 32 -1.44 -1.21 8.69
N TYR A 33 -2.67 -0.91 9.12
CA TYR A 33 -3.79 -1.83 8.96
C TYR A 33 -4.47 -1.64 7.61
N PHE A 34 -4.61 -2.73 6.88
CA PHE A 34 -5.28 -2.80 5.58
C PHE A 34 -6.42 -3.82 5.59
N PRO A 35 -7.55 -3.55 4.90
CA PRO A 35 -8.62 -4.53 4.79
C PRO A 35 -8.11 -5.80 4.10
N LYS A 36 -8.57 -6.95 4.57
CA LYS A 36 -8.17 -8.25 4.05
C LYS A 36 -8.56 -8.38 2.57
N TYR A 37 -7.59 -8.72 1.73
CA TYR A 37 -7.85 -9.01 0.34
C TYR A 37 -8.47 -10.40 0.18
N ILE A 38 -9.54 -10.48 -0.62
CA ILE A 38 -10.31 -11.70 -0.93
C ILE A 38 -10.60 -11.83 -2.43
N GLY A 39 -9.94 -11.01 -3.25
CA GLY A 39 -10.10 -11.00 -4.70
C GLY A 39 -9.31 -12.10 -5.43
N PRO A 40 -9.18 -12.00 -6.76
CA PRO A 40 -8.43 -12.96 -7.56
C PRO A 40 -6.93 -13.01 -7.21
N ASP A 41 -6.32 -14.18 -7.39
CA ASP A 41 -4.86 -14.32 -7.37
C ASP A 41 -4.27 -13.87 -8.71
N PHE A 42 -3.32 -12.92 -8.66
CA PHE A 42 -2.63 -12.39 -9.83
C PHE A 42 -1.36 -13.16 -10.22
N GLY A 43 -1.00 -14.19 -9.45
CA GLY A 43 0.18 -15.03 -9.68
C GLY A 43 1.46 -14.21 -9.63
N THR A 44 1.58 -13.33 -8.63
CA THR A 44 2.78 -12.52 -8.43
C THR A 44 3.85 -13.32 -7.68
N ILE A 45 5.11 -13.10 -8.03
CA ILE A 45 6.26 -13.72 -7.34
C ILE A 45 6.54 -13.06 -5.98
N PHE A 46 6.02 -11.84 -5.78
CA PHE A 46 6.24 -11.03 -4.60
C PHE A 46 5.14 -9.96 -4.50
N GLU A 47 4.71 -9.65 -3.30
CA GLU A 47 3.73 -8.59 -3.01
C GLU A 47 4.51 -7.29 -2.77
N ILE A 48 4.30 -6.26 -3.60
CA ILE A 48 4.86 -4.92 -3.38
C ILE A 48 3.69 -3.96 -3.26
N ASN A 49 3.38 -3.54 -2.03
CA ASN A 49 2.41 -2.49 -1.72
C ASN A 49 1.06 -2.64 -2.43
N ARG A 50 0.61 -3.86 -2.69
CA ARG A 50 -0.63 -4.22 -3.40
C ARG A 50 -0.69 -3.73 -4.84
N PHE A 51 0.43 -3.45 -5.51
CA PHE A 51 0.43 -3.05 -6.92
C PHE A 51 -0.11 -4.14 -7.87
N ASN A 52 -0.06 -5.40 -7.44
CA ASN A 52 -0.58 -6.57 -8.18
C ASN A 52 -2.06 -6.46 -8.55
N ILE A 53 -2.89 -5.78 -7.74
CA ILE A 53 -4.33 -5.62 -8.02
C ILE A 53 -4.59 -4.84 -9.31
N TRP A 54 -3.64 -3.98 -9.70
CA TRP A 54 -3.67 -3.18 -10.93
C TRP A 54 -3.08 -3.93 -12.13
N GLY A 55 -2.81 -5.23 -11.98
CA GLY A 55 -2.12 -6.04 -12.98
C GLY A 55 -0.62 -5.73 -13.11
N ILE A 56 -0.05 -4.93 -12.22
CA ILE A 56 1.38 -4.62 -12.20
C ILE A 56 2.13 -5.79 -11.58
N LYS A 57 3.03 -6.42 -12.34
CA LYS A 57 3.75 -7.60 -11.88
C LYS A 57 5.22 -7.29 -11.64
N PRO A 58 5.76 -7.57 -10.44
CA PRO A 58 7.20 -7.60 -10.26
C PRO A 58 7.81 -8.79 -11.02
N VAL A 59 9.08 -8.62 -11.40
CA VAL A 59 9.90 -9.64 -12.04
C VAL A 59 11.24 -9.73 -11.31
N GLU A 60 11.82 -10.92 -11.31
CA GLU A 60 13.19 -11.10 -10.85
C GLU A 60 14.15 -10.71 -11.95
N ILE A 61 15.17 -9.93 -11.59
CA ILE A 61 16.32 -9.65 -12.45
C ILE A 61 17.60 -10.07 -11.73
N TYR A 62 18.59 -10.47 -12.52
CA TYR A 62 19.90 -10.86 -12.02
C TYR A 62 20.94 -9.91 -12.59
N THR A 63 21.47 -9.03 -11.73
CA THR A 63 22.40 -7.97 -12.14
C THR A 63 23.65 -8.04 -11.28
N GLY A 64 24.83 -8.15 -11.91
CA GLY A 64 26.10 -8.18 -11.17
C GLY A 64 26.25 -9.36 -10.20
N GLY A 65 25.49 -10.46 -10.38
CA GLY A 65 25.48 -11.62 -9.48
C GLY A 65 24.49 -11.51 -8.32
N ASN A 66 23.79 -10.38 -8.18
CA ASN A 66 22.72 -10.20 -7.20
C ASN A 66 21.35 -10.44 -7.83
N ARG A 67 20.41 -10.92 -7.01
CA ARG A 67 18.99 -11.06 -7.35
C ARG A 67 18.26 -9.83 -6.84
N ASP A 68 17.60 -9.11 -7.75
CA ASP A 68 16.74 -7.97 -7.42
C ASP A 68 15.30 -8.24 -7.89
N ILE A 69 14.32 -7.66 -7.19
CA ILE A 69 12.91 -7.66 -7.58
C ILE A 69 12.55 -6.26 -8.04
N VAL A 70 12.07 -6.13 -9.27
CA VAL A 70 11.71 -4.83 -9.88
C VAL A 70 10.36 -4.93 -10.57
N PHE A 71 9.70 -3.80 -10.83
CA PHE A 71 8.50 -3.80 -11.66
C PHE A 71 8.82 -4.19 -13.11
N SER A 72 7.93 -4.99 -13.71
CA SER A 72 8.07 -5.49 -15.08
C SER A 72 8.29 -4.37 -16.09
N LYS A 73 9.22 -4.60 -17.04
CA LYS A 73 9.39 -3.76 -18.23
C LYS A 73 8.19 -3.79 -19.19
N ASN A 74 7.23 -4.68 -18.96
CA ASN A 74 5.97 -4.78 -19.70
C ASN A 74 4.80 -4.38 -18.77
N PRO A 75 4.56 -3.09 -18.55
CA PRO A 75 3.37 -2.58 -17.87
C PRO A 75 2.06 -3.06 -18.51
N PRO A 76 0.96 -3.22 -17.75
CA PRO A 76 -0.30 -3.75 -18.25
C PRO A 76 -0.92 -2.94 -19.39
N LEU A 77 -0.67 -1.64 -19.48
CA LEU A 77 -1.22 -0.74 -20.50
C LEU A 77 -0.14 -0.18 -21.45
N TYR A 78 1.06 -0.76 -21.50
CA TYR A 78 2.18 -0.20 -22.27
C TYR A 78 1.90 -0.06 -23.77
N ASP A 79 1.32 -1.11 -24.38
CA ASP A 79 0.98 -1.16 -25.81
C ASP A 79 -0.46 -0.75 -26.11
N CYS A 80 -1.22 -0.33 -25.10
CA CYS A 80 -2.63 0.05 -25.20
C CYS A 80 -2.77 1.54 -25.53
N ASP A 81 -2.71 1.94 -26.79
CA ASP A 81 -2.69 3.36 -27.19
C ASP A 81 -4.08 3.98 -27.44
N SER A 82 -5.18 3.23 -27.31
CA SER A 82 -6.53 3.76 -27.48
C SER A 82 -7.18 4.15 -26.15
N LEU A 83 -8.11 5.12 -26.19
CA LEU A 83 -8.92 5.48 -25.02
C LEU A 83 -9.83 4.32 -24.57
N ASP A 84 -10.24 3.46 -25.50
CA ASP A 84 -11.13 2.35 -25.20
C ASP A 84 -10.39 1.24 -24.44
N ASP A 85 -9.09 1.05 -24.69
CA ASP A 85 -8.27 0.12 -23.90
C ASP A 85 -8.23 0.54 -22.43
N VAL A 86 -8.02 1.83 -22.16
CA VAL A 86 -7.97 2.38 -20.79
C VAL A 86 -9.32 2.31 -20.11
N ARG A 87 -10.41 2.57 -20.83
CA ARG A 87 -11.78 2.56 -20.26
C ARG A 87 -12.25 1.17 -19.92
N ASN A 88 -11.91 0.19 -20.76
CA ASN A 88 -12.40 -1.18 -20.62
C ASN A 88 -11.42 -2.09 -19.88
N TYR A 89 -10.34 -1.54 -19.32
CA TYR A 89 -9.44 -2.26 -18.44
C TYR A 89 -10.19 -2.78 -17.20
N ASP A 90 -9.88 -4.01 -16.75
CA ASP A 90 -10.50 -4.62 -15.56
C ASP A 90 -9.85 -4.06 -14.28
N TYR A 91 -10.21 -2.82 -13.94
CA TYR A 91 -9.74 -2.15 -12.73
C TYR A 91 -10.17 -2.91 -11.46
N PRO A 92 -9.47 -2.68 -10.35
CA PRO A 92 -9.83 -3.29 -9.08
C PRO A 92 -11.26 -2.98 -8.62
N LYS A 93 -11.83 -3.89 -7.82
CA LYS A 93 -13.21 -3.80 -7.32
C LYS A 93 -13.20 -3.80 -5.81
N LEU A 94 -14.08 -2.99 -5.19
CA LEU A 94 -14.19 -2.92 -3.72
C LEU A 94 -14.57 -4.27 -3.09
N GLU A 95 -15.31 -5.10 -3.81
CA GLU A 95 -15.68 -6.46 -3.38
C GLU A 95 -14.49 -7.42 -3.22
N TRP A 96 -13.30 -7.03 -3.68
CA TRP A 96 -12.07 -7.77 -3.44
C TRP A 96 -11.49 -7.53 -2.03
N PHE A 97 -12.12 -6.69 -1.22
CA PHE A 97 -11.64 -6.35 0.11
C PHE A 97 -12.73 -6.59 1.16
N ASP A 98 -12.40 -7.40 2.18
CA ASP A 98 -13.22 -7.60 3.36
C ASP A 98 -12.92 -6.51 4.39
N PHE A 99 -13.77 -5.48 4.44
CA PHE A 99 -13.66 -4.38 5.41
C PHE A 99 -14.12 -4.76 6.83
N SER A 100 -14.43 -6.03 7.11
CA SER A 100 -14.70 -6.53 8.46
C SER A 100 -13.49 -7.19 9.10
N THR A 101 -12.44 -7.46 8.33
CA THR A 101 -11.18 -8.08 8.78
C THR A 101 -10.00 -7.32 8.22
N TYR A 102 -9.02 -6.98 9.06
CA TYR A 102 -7.83 -6.24 8.65
C TYR A 102 -6.58 -7.08 8.87
N LYS A 103 -5.59 -6.85 8.02
CA LYS A 103 -4.24 -7.39 8.13
C LYS A 103 -3.27 -6.29 8.54
N ASN A 104 -2.33 -6.64 9.42
CA ASN A 104 -1.19 -5.80 9.74
C ASN A 104 -0.15 -5.91 8.62
N ASN A 105 0.20 -4.77 8.02
CA ASN A 105 1.39 -4.63 7.18
C ASN A 105 2.42 -3.74 7.90
N SER A 106 3.59 -4.30 8.20
CA SER A 106 4.72 -3.54 8.74
C SER A 106 5.84 -3.49 7.70
N GLU A 107 6.31 -2.29 7.38
CA GLU A 107 7.44 -2.07 6.46
C GLU A 107 8.76 -2.71 6.94
N GLN A 108 8.82 -3.15 8.20
CA GLN A 108 9.98 -3.84 8.78
C GLN A 108 9.95 -5.36 8.55
N ILE A 109 8.82 -5.91 8.12
CA ILE A 109 8.64 -7.35 7.92
C ILE A 109 8.39 -7.61 6.44
N VAL A 110 9.30 -8.36 5.83
CA VAL A 110 9.10 -8.87 4.47
C VAL A 110 8.24 -10.12 4.53
N TYR A 111 6.98 -9.99 4.13
CA TYR A 111 6.06 -11.12 3.97
C TYR A 111 6.21 -11.71 2.57
N ASN A 112 6.28 -13.05 2.46
CA ASN A 112 6.30 -13.71 1.16
C ASN A 112 4.89 -13.82 0.55
N SER A 113 3.85 -13.78 1.39
CA SER A 113 2.45 -13.77 0.97
C SER A 113 1.59 -13.03 1.99
N GLU A 114 0.39 -12.61 1.58
CA GLU A 114 -0.56 -11.98 2.51
C GLU A 114 -0.98 -12.93 3.65
N ASP A 115 -0.91 -14.25 3.46
CA ASP A 115 -1.31 -15.24 4.47
C ASP A 115 -0.36 -15.31 5.66
N GLU A 116 0.85 -14.75 5.55
CA GLU A 116 1.80 -14.62 6.66
C GLU A 116 1.48 -13.43 7.58
N GLN A 117 0.57 -12.53 7.18
CA GLN A 117 0.18 -11.36 7.97
C GLN A 117 -0.90 -11.70 9.00
N ASP A 118 -0.76 -11.17 10.21
CA ASP A 118 -1.77 -11.33 11.27
C ASP A 118 -3.09 -10.64 10.92
N GLU A 119 -4.20 -11.33 11.21
CA GLU A 119 -5.55 -10.84 11.00
C GLU A 119 -6.21 -10.38 12.31
N ILE A 120 -6.93 -9.27 12.24
CA ILE A 120 -7.75 -8.74 13.33
C ILE A 120 -9.13 -8.35 12.78
N LYS A 121 -10.20 -8.78 13.46
CA LYS A 121 -11.56 -8.40 13.06
C LYS A 121 -11.86 -6.99 13.53
N LEU A 122 -12.64 -6.23 12.75
CA LEU A 122 -13.05 -4.87 13.08
C LEU A 122 -13.74 -4.75 14.46
N VAL A 123 -14.43 -5.80 14.88
CA VAL A 123 -15.11 -5.86 16.18
C VAL A 123 -14.16 -5.99 17.36
N ASP A 124 -12.94 -6.47 17.11
CA ASP A 124 -11.89 -6.69 18.10
C ASP A 124 -10.88 -5.52 18.10
N PHE A 125 -11.04 -4.51 17.21
CA PHE A 125 -10.23 -3.30 17.26
C PHE A 125 -10.59 -2.43 18.46
N GLU A 126 -9.56 -2.01 19.16
CA GLU A 126 -9.64 -1.06 20.26
C GLU A 126 -8.62 0.06 20.01
N ARG A 127 -9.00 1.28 20.37
CA ARG A 127 -8.07 2.40 20.31
C ARG A 127 -7.05 2.24 21.44
N SER A 128 -5.77 2.43 21.13
CA SER A 128 -4.71 2.40 22.13
C SER A 128 -4.48 3.79 22.72
N ASP A 129 -4.37 3.86 24.05
CA ASP A 129 -3.93 5.09 24.75
C ASP A 129 -2.40 5.23 24.76
N LYS A 130 -1.68 4.20 24.31
CA LYS A 130 -0.20 4.11 24.35
C LYS A 130 0.44 4.17 22.96
N TYR A 131 -0.27 3.72 21.94
CA TYR A 131 0.27 3.47 20.60
C TYR A 131 -0.60 4.15 19.55
N PHE A 132 0.03 4.67 18.50
CA PHE A 132 -0.69 5.23 17.37
C PHE A 132 -1.10 4.13 16.41
N LEU A 133 -2.39 4.09 16.07
CA LEU A 133 -2.88 3.18 15.06
C LEU A 133 -2.95 3.90 13.70
N ASN A 134 -2.43 3.25 12.66
CA ASN A 134 -2.37 3.80 11.30
C ASN A 134 -3.12 2.93 10.29
N THR A 135 -3.79 3.57 9.34
CA THR A 135 -4.19 2.98 8.06
C THR A 135 -3.73 3.90 6.94
N SER A 136 -3.83 3.51 5.67
CA SER A 136 -3.33 4.37 4.60
C SER A 136 -4.16 4.29 3.32
N CYS A 137 -3.80 5.16 2.37
CA CYS A 137 -4.20 4.94 0.99
C CYS A 137 -3.53 3.66 0.46
N MET A 138 -4.12 3.11 -0.61
CA MET A 138 -3.67 1.85 -1.19
C MET A 138 -2.37 1.99 -1.97
N ASN A 139 -2.29 2.96 -2.88
CA ASN A 139 -1.08 3.35 -3.60
C ASN A 139 -1.16 4.85 -3.92
N SER A 140 -0.05 5.45 -4.34
CA SER A 140 -0.09 6.74 -5.02
C SER A 140 -0.75 6.62 -6.38
N ILE A 141 -1.64 7.57 -6.69
CA ILE A 141 -2.25 7.72 -8.01
C ILE A 141 -1.19 7.93 -9.10
N PHE A 142 -0.11 8.65 -8.81
CA PHE A 142 0.93 8.97 -9.78
C PHE A 142 1.80 7.75 -10.06
N MET A 143 2.26 7.06 -9.01
CA MET A 143 3.04 5.83 -9.12
C MET A 143 2.25 4.71 -9.78
N THR A 144 0.99 4.50 -9.40
CA THR A 144 0.11 3.53 -10.07
C THR A 144 -0.05 3.88 -11.55
N SER A 145 -0.27 5.15 -11.89
CA SER A 145 -0.38 5.57 -13.29
C SER A 145 0.90 5.25 -14.09
N ILE A 146 2.07 5.55 -13.51
CA ILE A 146 3.38 5.26 -14.11
C ILE A 146 3.58 3.76 -14.29
N PHE A 147 3.29 2.93 -13.29
CA PHE A 147 3.54 1.49 -13.37
C PHE A 147 2.51 0.73 -14.19
N MET A 148 1.29 1.28 -14.36
CA MET A 148 0.30 0.72 -15.27
C MET A 148 0.64 1.02 -16.74
N ARG A 149 1.04 2.26 -17.04
CA ARG A 149 1.27 2.73 -18.42
C ARG A 149 2.72 2.58 -18.90
N GLY A 150 3.67 2.57 -17.99
CA GLY A 150 5.09 2.77 -18.26
C GLY A 150 5.49 4.24 -18.06
N MET A 151 6.63 4.46 -17.41
CA MET A 151 7.09 5.81 -17.04
C MET A 151 7.26 6.72 -18.26
N ASP A 152 7.91 6.24 -19.31
CA ASP A 152 8.14 6.99 -20.54
C ASP A 152 6.82 7.33 -21.25
N LYS A 153 5.94 6.34 -21.44
CA LYS A 153 4.62 6.52 -22.05
C LYS A 153 3.74 7.47 -21.24
N MET A 154 3.66 7.28 -19.91
CA MET A 154 2.83 8.12 -19.04
C MET A 154 3.29 9.58 -19.07
N LEU A 155 4.60 9.83 -18.94
CA LEU A 155 5.16 11.18 -18.98
C LEU A 155 4.94 11.84 -20.35
N MET A 156 5.05 11.08 -21.44
CA MET A 156 4.71 11.58 -22.78
C MET A 156 3.22 11.87 -22.92
N ASP A 157 2.34 11.00 -22.43
CA ASP A 157 0.89 11.16 -22.52
C ASP A 157 0.41 12.42 -21.79
N LEU A 158 1.02 12.81 -20.67
CA LEU A 158 0.76 14.08 -19.97
C LEU A 158 0.94 15.32 -20.88
N ILE A 159 1.81 15.24 -21.88
CA ILE A 159 2.11 16.34 -22.80
C ILE A 159 1.35 16.16 -24.12
N SER A 160 1.47 15.00 -24.75
CA SER A 160 1.03 14.75 -26.13
C SER A 160 -0.30 14.00 -26.25
N ASN A 161 -0.80 13.37 -25.18
CA ASN A 161 -2.03 12.57 -25.21
C ASN A 161 -2.86 12.77 -23.92
N LYS A 162 -3.16 14.03 -23.61
CA LYS A 162 -3.79 14.43 -22.34
C LYS A 162 -5.06 13.67 -22.01
N LYS A 163 -5.89 13.39 -23.02
CA LYS A 163 -7.14 12.64 -22.82
C LYS A 163 -6.88 11.23 -22.30
N TYR A 164 -5.82 10.58 -22.76
CA TYR A 164 -5.43 9.25 -22.27
C TYR A 164 -5.00 9.35 -20.81
N ALA A 165 -4.06 10.26 -20.51
CA ALA A 165 -3.57 10.47 -19.15
C ALA A 165 -4.71 10.83 -18.18
N GLU A 166 -5.60 11.76 -18.56
CA GLU A 166 -6.79 12.13 -17.78
C GLU A 166 -7.71 10.93 -17.55
N THR A 167 -7.96 10.11 -18.57
CA THR A 167 -8.84 8.93 -18.44
C THR A 167 -8.22 7.90 -17.49
N LEU A 168 -6.92 7.62 -17.62
CA LEU A 168 -6.23 6.67 -16.76
C LEU A 168 -6.19 7.15 -15.31
N ILE A 169 -5.76 8.39 -15.08
CA ILE A 169 -5.69 9.00 -13.74
C ILE A 169 -7.09 9.03 -13.10
N ASN A 170 -8.13 9.40 -13.85
CA ASN A 170 -9.49 9.43 -13.32
C ASN A 170 -9.97 8.04 -12.90
N ASN A 171 -9.78 7.01 -13.73
CA ASN A 171 -10.22 5.65 -13.39
C ASN A 171 -9.48 5.11 -12.14
N ILE A 172 -8.17 5.33 -12.04
CA ILE A 172 -7.39 4.96 -10.85
C ILE A 172 -7.88 5.74 -9.62
N GLY A 173 -8.03 7.06 -9.76
CA GLY A 173 -8.43 7.96 -8.69
C GLY A 173 -9.83 7.69 -8.18
N GLU A 174 -10.79 7.38 -9.05
CA GLU A 174 -12.16 7.00 -8.67
C GLU A 174 -12.16 5.76 -7.78
N PHE A 175 -11.44 4.71 -8.17
CA PHE A 175 -11.34 3.51 -7.33
C PHE A 175 -10.62 3.80 -6.01
N MET A 176 -9.49 4.50 -6.03
CA MET A 176 -8.75 4.84 -4.81
C MET A 176 -9.61 5.66 -3.85
N LEU A 177 -10.36 6.65 -4.34
CA LEU A 177 -11.26 7.46 -3.52
C LEU A 177 -12.35 6.61 -2.87
N GLU A 178 -12.97 5.73 -3.64
CA GLU A 178 -14.01 4.82 -3.17
C GLU A 178 -13.48 3.84 -2.11
N PHE A 179 -12.26 3.31 -2.33
CA PHE A 179 -11.57 2.49 -1.34
C PHE A 179 -11.30 3.27 -0.06
N CYS A 180 -10.74 4.48 -0.17
CA CYS A 180 -10.41 5.32 0.99
C CYS A 180 -11.67 5.65 1.80
N ARG A 181 -12.76 6.02 1.12
CA ARG A 181 -14.05 6.25 1.78
C ARG A 181 -14.51 5.02 2.54
N LYS A 182 -14.53 3.85 1.90
CA LYS A 182 -15.01 2.61 2.52
C LYS A 182 -14.12 2.17 3.69
N ASN A 183 -12.81 2.34 3.55
CA ASN A 183 -11.83 2.04 4.58
C ASN A 183 -12.04 2.93 5.81
N LEU A 184 -12.08 4.25 5.62
CA LEU A 184 -12.27 5.22 6.70
C LEU A 184 -13.66 5.12 7.34
N GLU A 185 -14.71 4.82 6.60
CA GLU A 185 -16.03 4.52 7.18
C GLU A 185 -16.01 3.29 8.10
N SER A 186 -15.14 2.32 7.82
CA SER A 186 -15.03 1.07 8.57
C SER A 186 -14.11 1.21 9.78
N ILE A 187 -12.83 1.46 9.57
CA ILE A 187 -11.81 1.48 10.63
C ILE A 187 -11.60 2.87 11.24
N GLY A 188 -12.06 3.95 10.57
CA GLY A 188 -11.81 5.37 10.87
C GLY A 188 -11.79 5.80 12.33
N LYS A 189 -12.73 5.28 13.12
CA LYS A 189 -12.87 5.62 14.55
C LYS A 189 -11.75 5.05 15.45
N TYR A 190 -10.97 4.11 14.95
CA TYR A 190 -9.90 3.43 15.69
C TYR A 190 -8.50 3.96 15.35
N ILE A 191 -8.29 4.46 14.12
CA ILE A 191 -6.98 4.97 13.73
C ILE A 191 -6.77 6.43 14.11
N ASP A 192 -5.53 6.75 14.43
CA ASP A 192 -5.06 8.08 14.74
C ASP A 192 -4.39 8.74 13.53
N LEU A 193 -3.80 7.92 12.65
CA LEU A 193 -3.03 8.36 11.49
C LEU A 193 -3.61 7.78 10.20
N TYR A 194 -3.50 8.59 9.15
CA TYR A 194 -3.80 8.19 7.78
C TYR A 194 -2.58 8.45 6.90
N GLY A 195 -1.90 7.37 6.50
CA GLY A 195 -0.71 7.40 5.67
C GLY A 195 -1.01 7.62 4.19
N ILE A 196 -0.14 8.40 3.54
CA ILE A 196 -0.04 8.52 2.08
C ILE A 196 1.45 8.47 1.70
N TRP A 197 1.77 7.91 0.54
CA TRP A 197 3.14 7.85 0.00
C TRP A 197 3.13 7.97 -1.52
N ASP A 198 4.24 8.40 -2.12
CA ASP A 198 4.38 8.64 -3.57
C ASP A 198 5.79 8.31 -4.11
N ASP A 199 6.60 7.55 -3.38
CA ASP A 199 8.03 7.32 -3.63
C ASP A 199 8.48 5.86 -3.53
#